data_AF-A0A3D0U951-F1
#
_entry.id   AF-A0A3D0U951-F1
#
_cell.length_a   1.000
_cell.length_b   1.000
_cell.length_c   1.000
_cell.angle_alpha   90.00
_cell.angle_beta   90.00
_cell.angle_gamma   90.00
#
_symmetry.space_group_name_H-M   'P 1'
#
loop_
_entity.id
_entity.type
_entity.pdbx_description
1 polymer ?
#
loop_
_entity_poly.entity_id
_entity_poly.type
_entity_poly.pdbx_seq_one_letter_code
_entity_poly.pdbx_strand_id
1 'polypeptide(L)'
;MTGSFLLLSVSMAEGAQLPALQEEIQWLQAEQYVTVATKTRERVDKSGSTVTVITRQQLQQMGARSLMDALKHVPGLGVNQINVGVTSLEVRGVKTDFSEKVLFLINGHPVNNNLVNGGALLSRHDVPVKDIQAIEVVRGPGSALYGANAFVAVINIVTQSAEDLSGSQVSVAGGSFGTGELNVAHGEAAEGWNYAVNLNLYQTDGWKSEVEQDSLGNSGKTDYWQQRHEIGVQGSYGDFSFQGRYLEREAGDYLGAFSVLNEGSLQNYQEYFLEASYKSDFSSQSYLISKVYFDHFEFDNTWEYTPGFFLRSPIKHDRSGAEAQWNTLISGNHKVLFGVAVEHQTQYDVELWTNSGAGRLVNVSDSMNWNGQHRRDIAAGYVQDIWDATERVRVIAGARYDRYSD
;
A
#
# COMPACT_ATOMS: atom_id res chain seq x y z
N MET A 1 2.77 30.28 -7.60
CA MET A 1 3.05 30.85 -6.26
C MET A 1 3.43 29.70 -5.34
N THR A 2 4.64 29.74 -4.80
CA THR A 2 5.17 28.74 -3.85
C THR A 2 4.46 28.88 -2.51
N GLY A 3 3.66 27.88 -2.12
CA GLY A 3 2.90 27.87 -0.88
C GLY A 3 3.73 27.36 0.30
N SER A 4 3.93 28.20 1.30
CA SER A 4 4.54 27.84 2.59
C SER A 4 3.51 27.22 3.53
N PHE A 5 3.92 26.20 4.28
CA PHE A 5 3.14 25.53 5.32
C PHE A 5 3.86 25.67 6.66
N LEU A 6 3.09 25.80 7.74
CA LEU A 6 3.59 25.87 9.11
C LEU A 6 3.37 24.50 9.77
N LEU A 7 4.47 23.82 10.11
CA LEU A 7 4.47 22.56 10.86
C LEU A 7 4.85 22.88 12.30
N LEU A 8 4.02 22.47 13.25
CA LEU A 8 4.36 22.47 14.68
C LEU A 8 4.52 21.02 15.12
N SER A 9 5.76 20.56 15.16
CA SER A 9 6.16 19.31 15.81
C SER A 9 6.87 19.66 17.12
N VAL A 10 6.34 19.23 18.26
CA VAL A 10 7.05 19.32 19.53
C VAL A 10 7.79 17.99 19.74
N SER A 11 9.10 18.03 19.59
CA SER A 11 10.02 16.96 19.96
C SER A 11 10.99 17.54 20.99
N MET A 12 11.12 16.89 22.14
CA MET A 12 12.11 17.21 23.17
C MET A 12 13.22 16.16 23.05
N ALA A 13 14.24 16.46 22.26
CA ALA A 13 15.47 15.68 22.21
C ALA A 13 16.66 16.63 22.06
N GLU A 14 17.49 16.68 23.10
CA GLU A 14 18.74 17.44 23.12
C GLU A 14 19.84 16.54 22.54
N GLY A 15 20.12 16.70 21.23
CA GLY A 15 21.11 15.90 20.51
C GLY A 15 22.27 16.76 20.02
N ALA A 16 23.50 16.40 20.40
CA ALA A 16 24.72 17.04 19.91
C ALA A 16 24.85 16.89 18.39
N GLN A 17 25.03 18.01 17.67
CA GLN A 17 25.21 18.02 16.21
C GLN A 17 26.58 17.46 15.83
N LEU A 18 26.58 16.36 15.07
CA LEU A 18 27.77 15.89 14.37
C LEU A 18 28.06 16.77 13.14
N PRO A 19 29.32 16.88 12.67
CA PRO A 19 29.63 17.57 11.42
C PRO A 19 28.92 16.90 10.23
N ALA A 20 28.36 17.69 9.31
CA ALA A 20 27.56 17.21 8.18
C ALA A 20 28.22 16.11 7.31
N LEU A 21 29.55 16.16 7.16
CA LEU A 21 30.32 15.13 6.44
C LEU A 21 30.34 13.78 7.17
N GLN A 22 30.36 13.80 8.51
CA GLN A 22 30.34 12.60 9.34
C GLN A 22 28.95 11.93 9.28
N GLU A 23 27.90 12.74 9.20
CA GLU A 23 26.51 12.29 9.04
C GLU A 23 26.28 11.67 7.65
N GLU A 24 26.83 12.27 6.58
CA GLU A 24 26.78 11.73 5.22
C GLU A 24 27.54 10.39 5.11
N ILE A 25 28.72 10.28 5.73
CA ILE A 25 29.50 9.03 5.77
C ILE A 25 28.78 7.97 6.59
N GLN A 26 28.21 8.30 7.75
CA GLN A 26 27.40 7.36 8.53
C GLN A 26 26.17 6.89 7.76
N TRP A 27 25.52 7.77 7.00
CA TRP A 27 24.39 7.42 6.15
C TRP A 27 24.78 6.46 5.03
N LEU A 28 25.91 6.68 4.36
CA LEU A 28 26.45 5.76 3.34
C LEU A 28 26.90 4.41 3.93
N GLN A 29 27.30 4.39 5.20
CA GLN A 29 27.76 3.19 5.91
C GLN A 29 26.64 2.47 6.67
N ALA A 30 25.46 3.08 6.80
CA ALA A 30 24.34 2.49 7.52
C ALA A 30 23.87 1.23 6.80
N GLU A 31 23.89 0.10 7.52
CA GLU A 31 23.38 -1.16 6.99
C GLU A 31 21.87 -1.05 6.77
N GLN A 32 21.47 -0.99 5.52
CA GLN A 32 20.06 -1.06 5.16
C GLN A 32 19.62 -2.51 5.05
N TYR A 33 18.44 -2.80 5.57
CA TYR A 33 17.82 -4.10 5.51
C TYR A 33 16.57 -4.05 4.63
N VAL A 34 16.28 -5.16 3.96
CA VAL A 34 15.07 -5.37 3.16
C VAL A 34 14.50 -6.75 3.46
N THR A 35 13.17 -6.85 3.55
CA THR A 35 12.51 -8.15 3.77
C THR A 35 11.90 -8.69 2.48
N VAL A 36 11.33 -7.82 1.65
CA VAL A 36 10.54 -8.23 0.48
C VAL A 36 11.33 -8.90 -0.64
N ALA A 37 12.65 -8.73 -0.72
CA ALA A 37 13.43 -9.32 -1.79
C ALA A 37 13.44 -10.86 -1.75
N THR A 38 13.43 -11.44 -0.54
CA THR A 38 13.54 -12.89 -0.32
C THR A 38 12.54 -13.41 0.72
N LYS A 39 11.50 -12.64 1.05
CA LYS A 39 10.57 -12.90 2.18
C LYS A 39 11.26 -13.11 3.54
N THR A 40 12.49 -12.62 3.67
CA THR A 40 13.29 -12.69 4.90
C THR A 40 14.18 -11.47 5.01
N ARG A 41 14.36 -10.95 6.22
CA ARG A 41 15.22 -9.78 6.47
C ARG A 41 16.68 -10.08 6.05
N GLU A 42 17.19 -9.31 5.09
CA GLU A 42 18.56 -9.38 4.61
C GLU A 42 19.15 -7.98 4.39
N ARG A 43 20.49 -7.88 4.35
CA ARG A 43 21.16 -6.62 3.99
C ARG A 43 20.94 -6.33 2.52
N VAL A 44 20.69 -5.07 2.18
CA VAL A 44 20.42 -4.62 0.80
C VAL A 44 21.55 -5.00 -0.16
N ASP A 45 22.81 -4.95 0.29
CA ASP A 45 23.99 -5.30 -0.51
C ASP A 45 24.11 -6.78 -0.86
N LYS A 46 23.35 -7.64 -0.18
CA LYS A 46 23.24 -9.07 -0.48
C LYS A 46 22.04 -9.42 -1.35
N SER A 47 21.16 -8.46 -1.62
CA SER A 47 19.96 -8.74 -2.42
C SER A 47 20.33 -9.02 -3.87
N GLY A 48 19.75 -10.09 -4.45
CA GLY A 48 19.91 -10.40 -5.88
C GLY A 48 19.05 -9.52 -6.81
N SER A 49 18.24 -8.63 -6.24
CA SER A 49 17.28 -7.76 -6.95
C SER A 49 17.66 -6.28 -6.83
N THR A 50 17.10 -5.43 -7.70
CA THR A 50 17.34 -3.98 -7.64
C THR A 50 16.49 -3.33 -6.55
N VAL A 51 17.03 -3.23 -5.34
CA VAL A 51 16.34 -2.73 -4.15
C VAL A 51 16.58 -1.23 -3.92
N THR A 52 15.55 -0.50 -3.50
CA THR A 52 15.68 0.82 -2.88
C THR A 52 14.93 0.78 -1.55
N VAL A 53 15.57 1.24 -0.48
CA VAL A 53 14.93 1.46 0.82
C VAL A 53 14.91 2.96 1.08
N ILE A 54 13.73 3.52 1.33
CA ILE A 54 13.56 4.91 1.78
C ILE A 54 13.23 4.86 3.27
N THR A 55 14.14 5.34 4.12
CA THR A 55 13.96 5.35 5.58
C THR A 55 13.12 6.53 6.04
N ARG A 56 12.64 6.45 7.29
CA ARG A 56 11.95 7.56 7.98
C ARG A 56 12.71 8.88 7.90
N GLN A 57 14.00 8.87 8.18
CA GLN A 57 14.84 10.05 8.13
C GLN A 57 14.88 10.63 6.71
N GLN A 58 14.98 9.79 5.69
CA GLN A 58 14.96 10.24 4.29
C GLN A 58 13.60 10.82 3.90
N LEU A 59 12.49 10.21 4.34
CA LEU A 59 11.13 10.74 4.12
C LEU A 59 10.99 12.16 4.69
N GLN A 60 11.53 12.38 5.89
CA GLN A 60 11.55 13.70 6.54
C GLN A 60 12.44 14.69 5.78
N GLN A 61 13.67 14.29 5.43
CA GLN A 61 14.64 15.15 4.73
C GLN A 61 14.16 15.58 3.35
N MET A 62 13.50 14.70 2.60
CA MET A 62 12.93 15.04 1.28
C MET A 62 11.61 15.83 1.38
N GLY A 63 11.06 15.99 2.59
CA GLY A 63 9.77 16.66 2.80
C GLY A 63 8.61 15.92 2.13
N ALA A 64 8.66 14.58 2.08
CA ALA A 64 7.61 13.78 1.46
C ALA A 64 6.29 13.96 2.21
N ARG A 65 5.22 14.32 1.48
CA ARG A 65 3.87 14.53 2.04
C ARG A 65 2.91 13.38 1.75
N SER A 66 3.31 12.50 0.84
CA SER A 66 2.56 11.31 0.45
C SER A 66 3.52 10.16 0.16
N LEU A 67 3.03 8.93 0.25
CA LEU A 67 3.74 7.75 -0.25
C LEU A 67 4.19 7.97 -1.70
N MET A 68 3.33 8.57 -2.51
CA MET A 68 3.60 8.82 -3.92
C MET A 68 4.70 9.86 -4.15
N ASP A 69 4.88 10.84 -3.25
CA ASP A 69 6.02 11.76 -3.33
C ASP A 69 7.34 11.06 -3.07
N ALA A 70 7.35 10.13 -2.11
CA ALA A 70 8.52 9.31 -1.83
C ALA A 70 8.85 8.39 -3.02
N LEU A 71 7.83 7.73 -3.60
CA LEU A 71 8.01 6.81 -4.72
C LEU A 71 8.51 7.52 -6.00
N LYS A 72 8.18 8.80 -6.22
CA LYS A 72 8.75 9.61 -7.33
C LYS A 72 10.26 9.74 -7.28
N HIS A 73 10.87 9.60 -6.10
CA HIS A 73 12.33 9.68 -5.94
C HIS A 73 13.03 8.35 -6.18
N VAL A 74 12.29 7.25 -6.39
CA VAL A 74 12.86 5.93 -6.65
C VAL A 74 13.25 5.83 -8.13
N PRO A 75 14.53 5.57 -8.47
CA PRO A 75 14.95 5.43 -9.86
C PRO A 75 14.18 4.34 -10.60
N GLY A 76 13.70 4.64 -11.81
CA GLY A 76 12.95 3.70 -12.65
C GLY A 76 11.48 3.52 -12.26
N LEU A 77 10.98 4.31 -11.29
CA LEU A 77 9.55 4.45 -11.01
C LEU A 77 9.04 5.77 -11.59
N GLY A 78 7.84 5.71 -12.18
CA GLY A 78 7.02 6.86 -12.54
C GLY A 78 5.73 6.83 -11.73
N VAL A 79 5.24 8.01 -11.32
CA VAL A 79 3.95 8.15 -10.66
C VAL A 79 3.06 8.96 -11.58
N ASN A 80 1.96 8.36 -11.99
CA ASN A 80 0.93 8.97 -12.81
C ASN A 80 -0.34 9.12 -11.98
N GLN A 81 -1.16 10.11 -12.29
CA GLN A 81 -2.51 10.23 -11.73
C GLN A 81 -3.48 10.34 -12.90
N ILE A 82 -4.56 9.58 -12.84
CA ILE A 82 -5.63 9.68 -13.84
C ILE A 82 -6.65 10.73 -13.42
N ASN A 83 -7.53 11.12 -14.35
CA ASN A 83 -8.50 12.21 -14.18
C ASN A 83 -9.43 12.06 -12.96
N VAL A 84 -9.65 10.84 -12.50
CA VAL A 84 -10.49 10.51 -11.33
C VAL A 84 -9.70 10.44 -10.00
N GLY A 85 -8.50 11.03 -9.96
CA GLY A 85 -7.69 11.11 -8.73
C GLY A 85 -6.96 9.82 -8.31
N VAL A 86 -7.25 8.69 -8.95
CA VAL A 86 -6.54 7.42 -8.76
C VAL A 86 -5.09 7.56 -9.24
N THR A 87 -4.15 7.04 -8.44
CA THR A 87 -2.72 7.08 -8.77
C THR A 87 -2.28 5.73 -9.34
N SER A 88 -1.49 5.76 -10.41
CA SER A 88 -0.88 4.56 -10.99
C SER A 88 0.64 4.66 -11.05
N LEU A 89 1.29 3.52 -10.88
CA LEU A 89 2.74 3.39 -10.94
C LEU A 89 3.18 2.85 -12.29
N GLU A 90 4.26 3.44 -12.77
CA GLU A 90 5.02 2.94 -13.91
C GLU A 90 6.35 2.41 -13.40
N VAL A 91 6.74 1.21 -13.80
CA VAL A 91 8.01 0.61 -13.40
C VAL A 91 8.75 0.14 -14.64
N ARG A 92 9.94 0.72 -14.89
CA ARG A 92 10.79 0.37 -16.05
C ARG A 92 10.02 0.41 -17.39
N GLY A 93 9.14 1.40 -17.57
CA GLY A 93 8.33 1.57 -18.79
C GLY A 93 7.06 0.70 -18.86
N VAL A 94 6.80 -0.15 -17.86
CA VAL A 94 5.53 -0.87 -17.75
C VAL A 94 4.56 -0.02 -16.96
N LYS A 95 3.52 0.46 -17.63
CA LYS A 95 2.43 1.24 -17.06
C LYS A 95 1.12 0.51 -17.24
N THR A 96 0.31 0.49 -16.19
CA THR A 96 -1.08 0.06 -16.24
C THR A 96 -1.96 1.09 -15.52
N ASP A 97 -3.27 1.04 -15.75
CA ASP A 97 -4.17 2.06 -15.22
C ASP A 97 -4.33 1.99 -13.70
N PHE A 98 -4.16 0.80 -13.11
CA PHE A 98 -4.38 0.57 -11.66
C PHE A 98 -3.20 -0.12 -10.96
N SER A 99 -2.02 -0.09 -11.58
CA SER A 99 -0.80 -0.73 -11.04
C SER A 99 -0.94 -2.23 -10.76
N GLU A 100 -1.80 -2.96 -11.49
CA GLU A 100 -2.07 -4.40 -11.30
C GLU A 100 -0.86 -5.33 -11.53
N LYS A 101 0.28 -4.78 -11.95
CA LYS A 101 1.57 -5.49 -12.08
C LYS A 101 2.53 -5.20 -10.93
N VAL A 102 2.13 -4.37 -9.97
CA VAL A 102 2.88 -4.00 -8.77
C VAL A 102 2.18 -4.56 -7.54
N LEU A 103 2.92 -5.28 -6.72
CA LEU A 103 2.43 -5.74 -5.43
C LEU A 103 2.70 -4.68 -4.37
N PHE A 104 1.65 -4.22 -3.72
CA PHE A 104 1.73 -3.36 -2.55
C PHE A 104 1.52 -4.19 -1.27
N LEU A 105 2.39 -3.97 -0.31
CA LEU A 105 2.35 -4.61 0.99
C LEU A 105 2.35 -3.55 2.09
N ILE A 106 1.61 -3.78 3.17
CA ILE A 106 1.79 -3.10 4.45
C ILE A 106 2.33 -4.13 5.43
N ASN A 107 3.56 -3.93 5.92
CA ASN A 107 4.26 -4.89 6.79
C ASN A 107 4.23 -6.32 6.24
N GLY A 108 4.39 -6.48 4.92
CA GLY A 108 4.35 -7.79 4.25
C GLY A 108 2.94 -8.34 3.95
N HIS A 109 1.87 -7.69 4.40
CA HIS A 109 0.49 -8.06 4.09
C HIS A 109 0.03 -7.43 2.75
N PRO A 110 -0.41 -8.22 1.75
CA PRO A 110 -0.84 -7.67 0.46
C PRO A 110 -2.09 -6.79 0.54
N VAL A 111 -2.07 -5.58 -0.01
CA VAL A 111 -3.24 -4.68 -0.03
C VAL A 111 -3.86 -4.51 -1.42
N ASN A 112 -3.37 -5.25 -2.41
CA ASN A 112 -4.00 -5.32 -3.73
C ASN A 112 -5.40 -5.96 -3.64
N ASN A 113 -6.35 -5.43 -4.40
CA ASN A 113 -7.73 -5.91 -4.48
C ASN A 113 -8.13 -6.25 -5.94
N ASN A 114 -9.13 -7.11 -6.09
CA ASN A 114 -9.50 -7.67 -7.40
C ASN A 114 -10.45 -6.80 -8.23
N LEU A 115 -10.90 -5.65 -7.72
CA LEU A 115 -11.87 -4.81 -8.41
C LEU A 115 -11.40 -4.35 -9.80
N VAL A 116 -10.09 -4.23 -9.97
CA VAL A 116 -9.41 -3.79 -11.19
C VAL A 116 -8.25 -4.72 -11.56
N ASN A 117 -8.53 -6.00 -11.77
CA ASN A 117 -7.54 -7.00 -12.20
C ASN A 117 -6.37 -7.24 -11.21
N GLY A 118 -6.56 -7.01 -9.91
CA GLY A 118 -5.52 -7.24 -8.90
C GLY A 118 -4.62 -6.02 -8.60
N GLY A 119 -5.02 -4.82 -9.03
CA GLY A 119 -4.37 -3.55 -8.65
C GLY A 119 -4.52 -3.18 -7.17
N ALA A 120 -3.78 -2.17 -6.73
CA ALA A 120 -4.05 -1.52 -5.45
C ALA A 120 -4.65 -0.14 -5.74
N LEU A 121 -5.89 0.10 -5.31
CA LEU A 121 -6.59 1.37 -5.48
C LEU A 121 -6.12 2.42 -4.46
N LEU A 122 -4.79 2.57 -4.37
CA LEU A 122 -4.14 3.53 -3.50
C LEU A 122 -4.31 4.94 -4.09
N SER A 123 -5.02 5.80 -3.37
CA SER A 123 -4.89 7.24 -3.56
C SER A 123 -3.55 7.68 -3.01
N ARG A 124 -3.10 8.81 -3.54
CA ARG A 124 -1.90 9.53 -3.13
C ARG A 124 -1.80 9.69 -1.62
N HIS A 125 -2.92 9.85 -0.93
CA HIS A 125 -2.97 10.12 0.51
C HIS A 125 -3.55 8.96 1.32
N ASP A 126 -3.51 7.71 0.86
CA ASP A 126 -4.09 6.61 1.65
C ASP A 126 -3.21 6.17 2.80
N VAL A 127 -1.89 6.24 2.66
CA VAL A 127 -0.94 5.89 3.71
C VAL A 127 -0.29 7.17 4.24
N PRO A 128 -0.54 7.57 5.50
CA PRO A 128 0.11 8.74 6.08
C PRO A 128 1.61 8.53 6.14
N VAL A 129 2.39 9.44 5.53
CA VAL A 129 3.87 9.37 5.59
C VAL A 129 4.35 9.35 7.05
N LYS A 130 3.60 10.00 7.95
CA LYS A 130 3.90 10.03 9.39
C LYS A 130 3.90 8.67 10.06
N ASP A 131 3.19 7.68 9.53
CA ASP A 131 3.14 6.33 10.09
C ASP A 131 4.19 5.39 9.50
N ILE A 132 4.86 5.81 8.43
CA ILE A 132 5.85 5.00 7.69
C ILE A 132 7.21 5.10 8.37
N GLN A 133 7.78 3.95 8.71
CA GLN A 133 9.17 3.80 9.15
C GLN A 133 10.12 3.58 7.97
N ALA A 134 9.71 2.78 6.98
CA ALA A 134 10.46 2.57 5.77
C ALA A 134 9.57 2.21 4.58
N ILE A 135 10.05 2.52 3.38
CA ILE A 135 9.48 2.00 2.13
C ILE A 135 10.53 1.12 1.48
N GLU A 136 10.23 -0.16 1.32
CA GLU A 136 11.07 -1.12 0.62
C GLU A 136 10.54 -1.30 -0.81
N VAL A 137 11.37 -1.01 -1.81
CA VAL A 137 11.01 -1.16 -3.22
C VAL A 137 11.96 -2.15 -3.90
N VAL A 138 11.41 -3.29 -4.33
CA VAL A 138 12.11 -4.28 -5.14
C VAL A 138 11.63 -4.13 -6.58
N ARG A 139 12.51 -3.70 -7.49
CA ARG A 139 12.21 -3.62 -8.92
C ARG A 139 12.65 -4.89 -9.62
N GLY A 140 11.72 -5.52 -10.32
CA GLY A 140 11.94 -6.80 -10.99
C GLY A 140 10.89 -7.84 -10.59
N PRO A 141 10.98 -9.04 -11.19
CA PRO A 141 9.98 -10.08 -10.99
C PRO A 141 10.06 -10.64 -9.56
N GLY A 142 9.05 -10.33 -8.74
CA GLY A 142 8.80 -10.94 -7.43
C GLY A 142 7.82 -12.12 -7.49
N SER A 143 7.32 -12.47 -8.68
CA SER A 143 6.25 -13.46 -8.85
C SER A 143 6.57 -14.86 -8.33
N ALA A 144 7.85 -15.24 -8.29
CA ALA A 144 8.26 -16.53 -7.72
C ALA A 144 7.97 -16.66 -6.21
N LEU A 145 7.85 -15.55 -5.48
CA LEU A 145 7.51 -15.55 -4.05
C LEU A 145 6.09 -15.08 -3.76
N TYR A 146 5.58 -14.15 -4.57
CA TYR A 146 4.35 -13.43 -4.28
C TYR A 146 3.22 -13.65 -5.30
N GLY A 147 3.47 -14.32 -6.43
CA GLY A 147 2.45 -14.57 -7.45
C GLY A 147 2.25 -13.42 -8.45
N ALA A 148 1.11 -13.43 -9.13
CA ALA A 148 0.85 -12.66 -10.35
C ALA A 148 1.02 -11.13 -10.19
N ASN A 149 0.61 -10.55 -9.06
CA ASN A 149 0.66 -9.10 -8.84
C ASN A 149 2.10 -8.56 -8.68
N ALA A 150 3.09 -9.42 -8.41
CA ALA A 150 4.50 -9.03 -8.25
C ALA A 150 5.31 -9.10 -9.55
N PHE A 151 4.70 -8.75 -10.69
CA PHE A 151 5.30 -8.94 -12.00
C PHE A 151 6.45 -7.95 -12.28
N VAL A 152 6.27 -6.66 -11.97
CA VAL A 152 7.30 -5.63 -12.22
C VAL A 152 7.94 -5.06 -10.97
N ALA A 153 7.24 -5.05 -9.84
CA ALA A 153 7.78 -4.60 -8.57
C ALA A 153 7.00 -5.15 -7.36
N VAL A 154 7.68 -5.13 -6.21
CA VAL A 154 7.09 -5.26 -4.88
C VAL A 154 7.43 -4.01 -4.09
N ILE A 155 6.41 -3.35 -3.52
CA ILE A 155 6.53 -2.16 -2.68
C ILE A 155 5.95 -2.50 -1.32
N ASN A 156 6.78 -2.47 -0.28
CA ASN A 156 6.35 -2.71 1.10
C ASN A 156 6.49 -1.45 1.92
N ILE A 157 5.38 -1.04 2.52
CA ILE A 157 5.29 0.02 3.49
C ILE A 157 5.48 -0.61 4.86
N VAL A 158 6.60 -0.32 5.49
CA VAL A 158 6.88 -0.70 6.88
C VAL A 158 6.40 0.42 7.78
N THR A 159 5.42 0.14 8.65
CA THR A 159 4.89 1.12 9.61
C THR A 159 5.70 1.13 10.90
N GLN A 160 5.68 2.26 11.61
CA GLN A 160 6.43 2.44 12.86
C GLN A 160 5.99 1.43 13.93
N SER A 161 6.97 0.67 14.46
CA SER A 161 6.76 -0.30 15.53
C SER A 161 6.63 0.37 16.90
N ALA A 162 6.42 -0.44 17.94
CA ALA A 162 6.43 0.00 19.33
C ALA A 162 7.75 0.72 19.67
N GLU A 163 8.87 0.13 19.23
CA GLU A 163 10.21 0.64 19.45
C GLU A 163 10.47 1.95 18.70
N ASP A 164 9.97 2.08 17.46
CA ASP A 164 10.12 3.30 16.67
C ASP A 164 9.38 4.50 17.30
N LEU A 165 8.19 4.26 17.88
CA LEU A 165 7.35 5.30 18.48
C LEU A 165 7.79 5.66 19.90
N SER A 166 8.18 4.66 20.71
CA SER A 166 8.64 4.81 22.10
C SER A 166 7.78 5.77 22.94
N GLY A 167 6.46 5.56 22.93
CA GLY A 167 5.46 6.39 23.61
C GLY A 167 4.43 6.99 22.66
N SER A 168 3.77 8.07 23.09
CA SER A 168 2.73 8.77 22.32
C SER A 168 3.29 9.90 21.48
N GLN A 169 2.89 9.97 20.22
CA GLN A 169 3.15 11.08 19.29
C GLN A 169 1.83 11.65 18.79
N VAL A 170 1.73 12.98 18.75
CA VAL A 170 0.58 13.69 18.19
C VAL A 170 1.09 14.71 17.19
N SER A 171 0.55 14.67 15.97
CA SER A 171 0.85 15.62 14.91
C SER A 171 -0.44 16.23 14.37
N VAL A 172 -0.45 17.55 14.28
CA VAL A 172 -1.52 18.31 13.64
C VAL A 172 -0.91 19.10 12.48
N ALA A 173 -1.54 19.03 11.31
CA ALA A 173 -1.14 19.81 10.15
C ALA A 173 -2.34 20.56 9.56
N GLY A 174 -2.08 21.76 9.04
CA GLY A 174 -3.05 22.58 8.33
C GLY A 174 -2.43 23.11 7.04
N GLY A 175 -3.26 23.39 6.05
CA GLY A 175 -2.79 23.66 4.70
C GLY A 175 -3.71 24.44 3.79
N SER A 176 -3.20 24.73 2.59
CA SER A 176 -4.02 25.28 1.50
C SER A 176 -5.21 24.38 1.19
N PHE A 177 -6.26 24.95 0.59
CA PHE A 177 -7.46 24.21 0.17
C PHE A 177 -8.17 23.49 1.32
N GLY A 178 -8.34 24.16 2.46
CA GLY A 178 -9.01 23.57 3.62
C GLY A 178 -8.33 22.33 4.19
N THR A 179 -7.06 22.07 3.83
CA THR A 179 -6.38 20.84 4.21
C THR A 179 -6.13 20.80 5.70
N GLY A 180 -6.54 19.70 6.35
CA GLY A 180 -6.30 19.42 7.76
C GLY A 180 -5.91 17.96 7.96
N GLU A 181 -4.98 17.72 8.88
CA GLU A 181 -4.58 16.36 9.25
C GLU A 181 -4.35 16.27 10.77
N LEU A 182 -4.90 15.24 11.39
CA LEU A 182 -4.58 14.81 12.74
C LEU A 182 -4.00 13.40 12.66
N ASN A 183 -2.82 13.21 13.27
CA ASN A 183 -2.21 11.90 13.43
C ASN A 183 -1.87 11.70 14.91
N VAL A 184 -2.35 10.61 15.48
CA VAL A 184 -2.06 10.19 16.85
C VAL A 184 -1.49 8.78 16.76
N ALA A 185 -0.29 8.58 17.29
CA ALA A 185 0.34 7.28 17.34
C ALA A 185 0.81 6.99 18.76
N HIS A 186 0.75 5.74 19.18
CA HIS A 186 1.27 5.27 20.44
C HIS A 186 1.96 3.93 20.25
N GLY A 187 3.18 3.79 20.76
CA GLY A 187 3.88 2.52 20.78
C GLY A 187 4.50 2.24 22.14
N GLU A 188 4.35 1.00 22.60
CA GLU A 188 4.84 0.58 23.92
C GLU A 188 5.32 -0.88 23.89
N ALA A 189 6.42 -1.10 24.62
CA ALA A 189 6.99 -2.41 24.89
C ALA A 189 6.96 -2.66 26.41
N ALA A 190 5.99 -3.46 26.87
CA ALA A 190 5.76 -3.70 28.29
C ALA A 190 5.26 -5.13 28.56
N GLU A 191 5.80 -5.77 29.60
CA GLU A 191 5.35 -7.10 30.07
C GLU A 191 5.31 -8.20 28.98
N GLY A 192 6.22 -8.13 28.00
CA GLY A 192 6.31 -9.07 26.89
C GLY A 192 5.41 -8.74 25.70
N TRP A 193 4.56 -7.72 25.81
CA TRP A 193 3.85 -7.11 24.69
C TRP A 193 4.71 -6.04 24.05
N ASN A 194 4.74 -6.03 22.72
CA ASN A 194 5.14 -4.87 21.93
C ASN A 194 3.96 -4.51 21.05
N TYR A 195 3.46 -3.29 21.12
CA TYR A 195 2.33 -2.89 20.29
C TYR A 195 2.45 -1.44 19.84
N ALA A 196 1.89 -1.14 18.68
CA ALA A 196 1.73 0.19 18.13
C ALA A 196 0.31 0.36 17.60
N VAL A 197 -0.27 1.52 17.89
CA VAL A 197 -1.58 1.95 17.39
C VAL A 197 -1.42 3.31 16.76
N ASN A 198 -2.04 3.52 15.61
CA ASN A 198 -2.13 4.82 14.97
C ASN A 198 -3.59 5.16 14.62
N LEU A 199 -3.91 6.44 14.64
CA LEU A 199 -5.15 7.04 14.20
C LEU A 199 -4.80 8.21 13.29
N ASN A 200 -5.35 8.24 12.09
CA ASN A 200 -5.19 9.34 11.15
C ASN A 200 -6.55 9.86 10.68
N LEU A 201 -6.74 11.17 10.77
CA LEU A 201 -7.86 11.89 10.18
C LEU A 201 -7.29 12.90 9.19
N TYR A 202 -7.80 12.89 7.97
CA TYR A 202 -7.35 13.80 6.90
C TYR A 202 -8.55 14.36 6.14
N GLN A 203 -8.49 15.65 5.83
CA GLN A 203 -9.47 16.30 4.96
C GLN A 203 -8.77 17.32 4.05
N THR A 204 -9.33 17.55 2.86
CA THR A 204 -8.94 18.62 1.95
C THR A 204 -10.07 18.95 0.97
N ASP A 205 -10.24 20.23 0.65
CA ASP A 205 -11.11 20.71 -0.44
C ASP A 205 -10.43 20.61 -1.81
N GLY A 206 -9.17 20.16 -1.84
CA GLY A 206 -8.38 19.93 -3.04
C GLY A 206 -8.04 21.20 -3.85
N TRP A 207 -7.06 21.06 -4.74
CA TRP A 207 -6.79 22.15 -5.68
C TRP A 207 -7.81 22.10 -6.82
N LYS A 208 -8.52 23.22 -7.03
CA LYS A 208 -9.44 23.41 -8.15
C LYS A 208 -8.72 24.12 -9.30
N SER A 209 -8.42 23.38 -10.36
CA SER A 209 -7.78 23.89 -11.58
C SER A 209 -8.83 24.37 -12.58
N GLU A 210 -8.55 25.48 -13.26
CA GLU A 210 -9.36 25.93 -14.40
C GLU A 210 -9.16 24.96 -15.58
N VAL A 211 -10.26 24.61 -16.23
CA VAL A 211 -10.34 23.79 -17.43
C VAL A 211 -10.90 24.69 -18.51
N GLU A 212 -10.06 25.07 -19.47
CA GLU A 212 -10.46 25.92 -20.60
C GLU A 212 -11.55 25.25 -21.43
N GLN A 213 -11.40 23.95 -21.67
CA GLN A 213 -12.32 23.14 -22.44
C GLN A 213 -12.21 21.66 -22.02
N ASP A 214 -13.31 21.09 -21.52
CA ASP A 214 -13.44 19.66 -21.28
C ASP A 214 -13.74 18.90 -22.58
N SER A 215 -13.92 17.57 -22.51
CA SER A 215 -14.18 16.74 -23.69
C SER A 215 -15.52 17.02 -24.40
N LEU A 216 -16.43 17.76 -23.77
CA LEU A 216 -17.72 18.19 -24.34
C LEU A 216 -17.73 19.66 -24.78
N GLY A 217 -16.66 20.41 -24.52
CA GLY A 217 -16.55 21.82 -24.88
C GLY A 217 -16.89 22.80 -23.76
N ASN A 218 -17.14 22.32 -22.54
CA ASN A 218 -17.46 23.18 -21.40
C ASN A 218 -16.19 23.71 -20.73
N SER A 219 -16.26 24.92 -20.20
CA SER A 219 -15.21 25.51 -19.36
C SER A 219 -15.65 25.53 -17.89
N GLY A 220 -14.73 25.34 -16.96
CA GLY A 220 -15.06 25.34 -15.54
C GLY A 220 -13.87 24.92 -14.67
N LYS A 221 -14.15 24.42 -13.46
CA LYS A 221 -13.10 24.01 -12.52
C LYS A 221 -13.21 22.54 -12.17
N THR A 222 -12.07 21.91 -11.91
CA THR A 222 -12.02 20.59 -11.29
C THR A 222 -12.58 20.63 -9.87
N ASP A 223 -13.16 19.52 -9.40
CA ASP A 223 -13.85 19.45 -8.09
C ASP A 223 -13.33 18.32 -7.19
N TYR A 224 -12.01 18.13 -7.15
CA TYR A 224 -11.41 17.16 -6.25
C TYR A 224 -11.50 17.62 -4.79
N TRP A 225 -11.91 16.72 -3.91
CA TRP A 225 -11.83 16.85 -2.45
C TRP A 225 -11.63 15.45 -1.87
N GLN A 226 -11.19 15.35 -0.62
CA GLN A 226 -11.01 14.06 0.05
C GLN A 226 -11.23 14.19 1.56
N GLN A 227 -11.87 13.19 2.13
CA GLN A 227 -11.91 12.91 3.56
C GLN A 227 -11.43 11.47 3.81
N ARG A 228 -10.67 11.27 4.89
CA ARG A 228 -10.11 9.96 5.22
C ARG A 228 -10.02 9.77 6.73
N HIS A 229 -10.42 8.58 7.16
CA HIS A 229 -10.28 8.07 8.51
C HIS A 229 -9.50 6.76 8.47
N GLU A 230 -8.45 6.64 9.26
CA GLU A 230 -7.63 5.43 9.32
C GLU A 230 -7.29 5.08 10.77
N ILE A 231 -7.35 3.79 11.09
CA ILE A 231 -6.78 3.23 12.31
C ILE A 231 -5.92 2.03 11.95
N GLY A 232 -4.70 1.99 12.46
CA GLY A 232 -3.76 0.89 12.30
C GLY A 232 -3.35 0.33 13.65
N VAL A 233 -3.21 -0.99 13.72
CA VAL A 233 -2.69 -1.69 14.90
C VAL A 233 -1.64 -2.71 14.45
N GLN A 234 -0.57 -2.82 15.22
CA GLN A 234 0.35 -3.94 15.11
C GLN A 234 0.90 -4.29 16.49
N GLY A 235 1.26 -5.55 16.68
CA GLY A 235 1.94 -5.95 17.91
C GLY A 235 2.34 -7.40 17.94
N SER A 236 3.03 -7.77 19.01
CA SER A 236 3.54 -9.09 19.26
C SER A 236 3.54 -9.43 20.74
N TYR A 237 3.38 -10.70 21.05
CA TYR A 237 3.59 -11.27 22.37
C TYR A 237 4.34 -12.60 22.24
N GLY A 238 5.61 -12.63 22.64
CA GLY A 238 6.51 -13.74 22.34
C GLY A 238 6.61 -13.96 20.83
N ASP A 239 6.31 -15.18 20.38
CA ASP A 239 6.37 -15.55 18.96
C ASP A 239 5.06 -15.30 18.19
N PHE A 240 4.01 -14.83 18.88
CA PHE A 240 2.76 -14.43 18.24
C PHE A 240 2.85 -12.97 17.81
N SER A 241 2.37 -12.67 16.61
CA SER A 241 2.25 -11.30 16.10
C SER A 241 0.89 -11.09 15.46
N PHE A 242 0.36 -9.89 15.57
CA PHE A 242 -0.90 -9.49 14.96
C PHE A 242 -0.77 -8.12 14.32
N GLN A 243 -1.58 -7.88 13.30
CA GLN A 243 -1.72 -6.57 12.70
C GLN A 243 -3.10 -6.39 12.10
N GLY A 244 -3.48 -5.13 11.93
CA GLY A 244 -4.71 -4.78 11.25
C GLY A 244 -4.72 -3.32 10.87
N ARG A 245 -5.56 -3.02 9.91
CA ARG A 245 -5.79 -1.67 9.43
C ARG A 245 -7.25 -1.53 9.03
N TYR A 246 -7.84 -0.40 9.32
CA TYR A 246 -9.12 0.04 8.78
C TYR A 246 -8.92 1.41 8.15
N LEU A 247 -9.39 1.56 6.92
CA LEU A 247 -9.37 2.81 6.16
C LEU A 247 -10.77 3.04 5.60
N GLU A 248 -11.28 4.25 5.82
CA GLU A 248 -12.45 4.78 5.17
C GLU A 248 -12.07 6.07 4.45
N ARG A 249 -12.45 6.19 3.19
CA ARG A 249 -12.14 7.35 2.36
C ARG A 249 -13.33 7.71 1.50
N GLU A 250 -13.71 8.98 1.57
CA GLU A 250 -14.61 9.60 0.60
C GLU A 250 -13.83 10.62 -0.22
N ALA A 251 -14.08 10.68 -1.53
CA ALA A 251 -13.44 11.64 -2.41
C ALA A 251 -14.32 12.02 -3.60
N GLY A 252 -14.13 13.24 -4.11
CA GLY A 252 -14.60 13.66 -5.43
C GLY A 252 -13.53 13.43 -6.50
N ASP A 253 -13.91 13.60 -7.77
CA ASP A 253 -13.00 13.49 -8.90
C ASP A 253 -12.43 14.85 -9.32
N TYR A 254 -11.22 14.87 -9.89
CA TYR A 254 -10.77 16.09 -10.59
C TYR A 254 -11.66 16.34 -11.82
N LEU A 255 -11.86 15.31 -12.63
CA LEU A 255 -12.79 15.29 -13.76
C LEU A 255 -13.53 13.94 -13.75
N GLY A 256 -14.81 13.97 -14.11
CA GLY A 256 -15.65 12.78 -14.21
C GLY A 256 -15.21 11.86 -15.33
N ALA A 257 -16.06 10.88 -15.67
CA ALA A 257 -15.74 9.95 -16.74
C ALA A 257 -15.51 10.70 -18.07
N PHE A 258 -14.63 10.16 -18.92
CA PHE A 258 -14.24 10.78 -20.20
C PHE A 258 -13.66 12.20 -20.10
N SER A 259 -13.08 12.57 -18.96
CA SER A 259 -12.47 13.88 -18.73
C SER A 259 -13.48 15.04 -18.87
N VAL A 260 -14.73 14.81 -18.48
CA VAL A 260 -15.80 15.82 -18.42
C VAL A 260 -15.75 16.55 -17.08
N LEU A 261 -16.07 17.84 -17.06
CA LEU A 261 -16.29 18.55 -15.80
C LEU A 261 -17.42 17.89 -15.00
N ASN A 262 -17.25 17.81 -13.68
CA ASN A 262 -18.19 17.12 -12.81
C ASN A 262 -18.33 17.86 -11.49
N GLU A 263 -19.52 17.75 -10.90
CA GLU A 263 -19.81 18.24 -9.54
C GLU A 263 -20.48 17.16 -8.68
N GLY A 264 -20.85 16.02 -9.28
CA GLY A 264 -21.59 14.96 -8.59
C GLY A 264 -20.89 13.61 -8.52
N SER A 265 -19.64 13.48 -8.98
CA SER A 265 -18.93 12.21 -8.80
C SER A 265 -18.49 12.04 -7.34
N LEU A 266 -18.67 10.83 -6.83
CA LEU A 266 -18.36 10.47 -5.45
C LEU A 266 -17.71 9.08 -5.44
N GLN A 267 -16.64 8.95 -4.70
CA GLN A 267 -15.95 7.69 -4.49
C GLN A 267 -15.89 7.37 -3.00
N ASN A 268 -16.61 6.33 -2.58
CA ASN A 268 -16.58 5.83 -1.20
C ASN A 268 -15.81 4.52 -1.14
N TYR A 269 -14.77 4.49 -0.33
CA TYR A 269 -13.91 3.33 -0.12
C TYR A 269 -13.93 2.95 1.35
N GLN A 270 -14.12 1.67 1.62
CA GLN A 270 -13.88 1.08 2.93
C GLN A 270 -13.02 -0.15 2.75
N GLU A 271 -11.89 -0.21 3.44
CA GLU A 271 -11.04 -1.39 3.46
C GLU A 271 -10.58 -1.69 4.87
N TYR A 272 -10.52 -2.97 5.22
CA TYR A 272 -9.83 -3.38 6.42
C TYR A 272 -9.26 -4.77 6.28
N PHE A 273 -8.16 -5.02 6.99
CA PHE A 273 -7.62 -6.35 7.15
C PHE A 273 -7.25 -6.63 8.59
N LEU A 274 -7.26 -7.92 8.94
CA LEU A 274 -6.75 -8.46 10.18
C LEU A 274 -5.85 -9.64 9.84
N GLU A 275 -4.67 -9.69 10.45
CA GLU A 275 -3.72 -10.77 10.29
C GLU A 275 -3.19 -11.20 11.65
N ALA A 276 -3.08 -12.51 11.85
CA ALA A 276 -2.40 -13.11 12.98
C ALA A 276 -1.34 -14.08 12.46
N SER A 277 -0.17 -14.05 13.07
CA SER A 277 0.95 -14.92 12.72
C SER A 277 1.63 -15.50 13.96
N TYR A 278 2.23 -16.67 13.78
CA TYR A 278 2.99 -17.36 14.80
C TYR A 278 4.30 -17.87 14.21
N LYS A 279 5.41 -17.55 14.88
CA LYS A 279 6.74 -18.04 14.54
C LYS A 279 7.04 -19.27 15.40
N SER A 280 7.28 -20.41 14.76
CA SER A 280 7.70 -21.64 15.43
C SER A 280 9.17 -21.90 15.12
N ASP A 281 10.04 -21.71 16.12
CA ASP A 281 11.46 -22.05 16.00
C ASP A 281 11.67 -23.56 16.26
N PHE A 282 12.19 -24.28 15.26
CA PHE A 282 12.57 -25.69 15.41
C PHE A 282 14.03 -25.84 15.81
N SER A 283 14.89 -24.92 15.36
CA SER A 283 16.29 -24.81 15.73
C SER A 283 16.78 -23.37 15.50
N SER A 284 18.03 -23.07 15.86
CA SER A 284 18.65 -21.77 15.57
C SER A 284 18.78 -21.45 14.07
N GLN A 285 18.56 -22.45 13.20
CA GLN A 285 18.71 -22.35 11.76
C GLN A 285 17.41 -22.64 11.01
N SER A 286 16.32 -22.94 11.71
CA SER A 286 15.10 -23.47 11.10
C SER A 286 13.86 -22.99 11.83
N TYR A 287 12.98 -22.27 11.14
CA TYR A 287 11.76 -21.74 11.72
C TYR A 287 10.61 -21.65 10.71
N LEU A 288 9.39 -21.88 11.18
CA LEU A 288 8.15 -21.77 10.42
C LEU A 288 7.41 -20.49 10.82
N ILE A 289 6.97 -19.70 9.84
CA ILE A 289 5.98 -18.64 10.06
C ILE A 289 4.65 -19.15 9.53
N SER A 290 3.65 -19.24 10.39
CA SER A 290 2.27 -19.53 9.99
C SER A 290 1.45 -18.26 10.17
N LYS A 291 0.68 -17.85 9.16
CA LYS A 291 -0.23 -16.71 9.25
C LYS A 291 -1.62 -17.05 8.73
N VAL A 292 -2.60 -16.37 9.30
CA VAL A 292 -4.00 -16.36 8.85
C VAL A 292 -4.45 -14.91 8.74
N TYR A 293 -5.28 -14.62 7.74
CA TYR A 293 -5.76 -13.26 7.50
C TYR A 293 -7.17 -13.22 6.96
N PHE A 294 -7.80 -12.08 7.17
CA PHE A 294 -9.07 -11.69 6.56
C PHE A 294 -8.97 -10.25 6.07
N ASP A 295 -9.49 -9.99 4.89
CA ASP A 295 -9.63 -8.68 4.29
C ASP A 295 -11.07 -8.47 3.85
N HIS A 296 -11.51 -7.22 3.99
CA HIS A 296 -12.72 -6.71 3.40
C HIS A 296 -12.40 -5.46 2.61
N PHE A 297 -13.04 -5.32 1.46
CA PHE A 297 -12.93 -4.16 0.61
C PHE A 297 -14.31 -3.84 0.02
N GLU A 298 -14.75 -2.61 0.16
CA GLU A 298 -15.97 -2.06 -0.43
C GLU A 298 -15.62 -0.81 -1.23
N PHE A 299 -16.18 -0.74 -2.44
CA PHE A 299 -16.09 0.44 -3.27
C PHE A 299 -17.47 0.77 -3.83
N ASP A 300 -17.98 1.93 -3.44
CA ASP A 300 -19.24 2.49 -3.90
C ASP A 300 -18.97 3.83 -4.58
N ASN A 301 -18.88 3.78 -5.90
CA ASN A 301 -18.59 4.93 -6.73
C ASN A 301 -19.83 5.39 -7.49
N THR A 302 -20.04 6.69 -7.55
CA THR A 302 -20.96 7.37 -8.45
C THR A 302 -20.13 8.21 -9.40
N TRP A 303 -20.25 7.96 -10.69
CA TRP A 303 -19.59 8.70 -11.75
C TRP A 303 -20.58 9.60 -12.45
N GLU A 304 -20.26 10.88 -12.57
CA GLU A 304 -20.91 11.75 -13.53
C GLU A 304 -20.24 11.58 -14.90
N TYR A 305 -20.99 11.06 -15.88
CA TYR A 305 -20.51 10.79 -17.23
C TYR A 305 -20.61 12.02 -18.12
N THR A 306 -21.73 12.73 -18.00
CA THR A 306 -22.02 14.03 -18.62
C THR A 306 -22.91 14.80 -17.64
N PRO A 307 -23.07 16.13 -17.77
CA PRO A 307 -23.91 16.89 -16.84
C PRO A 307 -25.30 16.23 -16.64
N GLY A 308 -25.56 15.78 -15.41
CA GLY A 308 -26.83 15.12 -15.03
C GLY A 308 -26.97 13.64 -15.40
N PHE A 309 -25.98 13.00 -16.02
CA PHE A 309 -25.94 11.56 -16.28
C PHE A 309 -25.00 10.87 -15.30
N PHE A 310 -25.58 10.06 -14.41
CA PHE A 310 -24.86 9.32 -13.39
C PHE A 310 -24.87 7.81 -13.63
N LEU A 311 -23.77 7.18 -13.24
CA LEU A 311 -23.59 5.74 -13.16
C LEU A 311 -22.97 5.39 -11.81
N ARG A 312 -23.64 4.56 -11.00
CA ARG A 312 -23.16 4.12 -9.70
C ARG A 312 -22.94 2.60 -9.70
N SER A 313 -21.80 2.13 -9.19
CA SER A 313 -21.38 0.72 -9.31
C SER A 313 -20.79 0.18 -8.01
N PRO A 314 -21.61 -0.06 -6.96
CA PRO A 314 -21.12 -0.61 -5.71
C PRO A 314 -20.68 -2.07 -5.88
N ILE A 315 -19.67 -2.46 -5.11
CA ILE A 315 -19.09 -3.80 -5.13
C ILE A 315 -18.35 -4.05 -3.81
N LYS A 316 -18.46 -5.28 -3.32
CA LYS A 316 -17.74 -5.76 -2.15
C LYS A 316 -16.86 -6.96 -2.50
N HIS A 317 -15.75 -7.06 -1.80
CA HIS A 317 -14.79 -8.13 -1.97
C HIS A 317 -14.21 -8.55 -0.62
N ASP A 318 -14.38 -9.83 -0.28
CA ASP A 318 -13.77 -10.44 0.89
C ASP A 318 -12.66 -11.40 0.48
N ARG A 319 -11.59 -11.42 1.27
CA ARG A 319 -10.47 -12.36 1.12
C ARG A 319 -10.17 -12.97 2.47
N SER A 320 -9.98 -14.28 2.51
CA SER A 320 -9.48 -14.96 3.70
C SER A 320 -8.46 -15.99 3.30
N GLY A 321 -7.41 -16.15 4.08
CA GLY A 321 -6.35 -17.06 3.70
C GLY A 321 -5.45 -17.49 4.85
N ALA A 322 -4.61 -18.45 4.53
CA ALA A 322 -3.58 -18.96 5.41
C ALA A 322 -2.31 -19.23 4.60
N GLU A 323 -1.15 -18.92 5.18
CA GLU A 323 0.15 -19.17 4.58
C GLU A 323 1.10 -19.74 5.64
N ALA A 324 1.85 -20.76 5.25
CA ALA A 324 2.88 -21.37 6.06
C ALA A 324 4.21 -21.30 5.30
N GLN A 325 5.18 -20.56 5.85
CA GLN A 325 6.51 -20.34 5.27
C GLN A 325 7.59 -20.94 6.17
N TRP A 326 8.21 -22.05 5.75
CA TRP A 326 9.36 -22.62 6.45
C TRP A 326 10.65 -22.06 5.86
N ASN A 327 11.49 -21.55 6.74
CA ASN A 327 12.82 -21.02 6.43
C ASN A 327 13.87 -21.90 7.09
N THR A 328 14.87 -22.33 6.33
CA THR A 328 15.98 -23.13 6.86
C THR A 328 17.33 -22.71 6.28
N LEU A 329 18.33 -22.65 7.14
CA LEU A 329 19.73 -22.47 6.78
C LEU A 329 20.41 -23.84 6.78
N ILE A 330 20.66 -24.39 5.59
CA ILE A 330 21.29 -25.71 5.41
C ILE A 330 22.77 -25.66 5.79
N SER A 331 23.44 -24.56 5.46
CA SER A 331 24.81 -24.24 5.85
C SER A 331 24.97 -22.72 5.96
N GLY A 332 26.08 -22.22 6.52
CA GLY A 332 26.30 -20.78 6.71
C GLY A 332 26.22 -19.91 5.44
N ASN A 333 26.20 -20.53 4.26
CA ASN A 333 26.11 -19.89 2.95
C ASN A 333 24.94 -20.42 2.09
N HIS A 334 24.05 -21.26 2.63
CA HIS A 334 22.97 -21.90 1.86
C HIS A 334 21.65 -21.85 2.63
N LYS A 335 20.68 -21.12 2.09
CA LYS A 335 19.36 -20.91 2.67
C LYS A 335 18.28 -21.39 1.72
N VAL A 336 17.34 -22.15 2.25
CA VAL A 336 16.15 -22.58 1.53
C VAL A 336 14.91 -22.08 2.26
N LEU A 337 13.96 -21.60 1.47
CA LEU A 337 12.64 -21.21 1.89
C LEU A 337 11.64 -22.06 1.11
N PHE A 338 10.60 -22.51 1.79
CA PHE A 338 9.37 -22.92 1.12
C PHE A 338 8.18 -22.17 1.70
N GLY A 339 7.12 -22.08 0.92
CA GLY A 339 5.82 -21.78 1.48
C GLY A 339 4.69 -22.45 0.74
N VAL A 340 3.58 -22.60 1.46
CA VAL A 340 2.28 -23.00 0.93
C VAL A 340 1.26 -21.97 1.38
N ALA A 341 0.33 -21.62 0.50
CA ALA A 341 -0.74 -20.68 0.79
C ALA A 341 -2.06 -21.19 0.23
N VAL A 342 -3.14 -20.93 0.96
CA VAL A 342 -4.51 -21.11 0.50
C VAL A 342 -5.27 -19.81 0.74
N GLU A 343 -6.08 -19.42 -0.22
CA GLU A 343 -6.85 -18.19 -0.17
C GLU A 343 -8.22 -18.39 -0.80
N HIS A 344 -9.24 -17.86 -0.15
CA HIS A 344 -10.61 -17.80 -0.61
C HIS A 344 -10.99 -16.35 -0.84
N GLN A 345 -11.46 -16.05 -2.05
CA GLN A 345 -11.89 -14.72 -2.48
C GLN A 345 -13.36 -14.76 -2.89
N THR A 346 -14.16 -13.81 -2.44
CA THR A 346 -15.56 -13.64 -2.87
C THR A 346 -15.84 -12.19 -3.24
N GLN A 347 -16.34 -11.99 -4.46
CA GLN A 347 -16.89 -10.73 -4.94
C GLN A 347 -18.42 -10.81 -4.93
N TYR A 348 -19.07 -9.88 -4.25
CA TYR A 348 -20.51 -9.89 -4.02
C TYR A 348 -21.07 -8.46 -3.95
N ASP A 349 -22.39 -8.34 -3.83
CA ASP A 349 -23.11 -7.05 -3.88
C ASP A 349 -22.69 -6.17 -5.08
N VAL A 350 -22.45 -6.81 -6.22
CA VAL A 350 -22.08 -6.13 -7.47
C VAL A 350 -23.35 -5.61 -8.12
N GLU A 351 -23.54 -4.30 -8.08
CA GLU A 351 -24.72 -3.65 -8.66
C GLU A 351 -24.32 -2.62 -9.71
N LEU A 352 -25.26 -2.29 -10.59
CA LEU A 352 -25.16 -1.18 -11.51
C LEU A 352 -26.41 -0.32 -11.44
N TRP A 353 -26.23 0.97 -11.20
CA TRP A 353 -27.29 1.95 -11.13
C TRP A 353 -27.04 3.06 -12.14
N THR A 354 -28.10 3.53 -12.79
CA THR A 354 -28.00 4.67 -13.69
C THR A 354 -29.30 5.44 -13.77
N ASN A 355 -29.23 6.73 -14.09
CA ASN A 355 -30.38 7.53 -14.48
C ASN A 355 -30.47 7.73 -16.00
N SER A 356 -29.51 7.22 -16.78
CA SER A 356 -29.45 7.42 -18.24
C SER A 356 -29.59 8.89 -18.66
N GLY A 357 -29.11 9.83 -17.84
CA GLY A 357 -29.21 11.28 -18.08
C GLY A 357 -30.53 11.94 -17.69
N ALA A 358 -31.49 11.21 -17.09
CA ALA A 358 -32.77 11.78 -16.68
C ALA A 358 -33.31 11.18 -15.37
N GLY A 359 -33.67 12.06 -14.43
CA GLY A 359 -34.34 11.65 -13.19
C GLY A 359 -33.40 10.96 -12.19
N ARG A 360 -33.99 10.13 -11.31
CA ARG A 360 -33.29 9.43 -10.24
C ARG A 360 -32.54 8.19 -10.75
N LEU A 361 -31.50 7.79 -10.03
CA LEU A 361 -30.82 6.50 -10.25
C LEU A 361 -31.80 5.34 -10.12
N VAL A 362 -31.70 4.38 -11.04
CA VAL A 362 -32.45 3.12 -11.04
C VAL A 362 -31.47 1.97 -11.14
N ASN A 363 -31.71 0.89 -10.39
CA ASN A 363 -30.90 -0.33 -10.46
C ASN A 363 -31.17 -1.04 -11.80
N VAL A 364 -30.13 -1.25 -12.58
CA VAL A 364 -30.14 -1.91 -13.89
C VAL A 364 -29.24 -3.15 -13.90
N SER A 365 -28.97 -3.72 -12.73
CA SER A 365 -28.02 -4.83 -12.58
C SER A 365 -28.42 -6.04 -13.42
N ASP A 366 -29.71 -6.34 -13.53
CA ASP A 366 -30.23 -7.49 -14.27
C ASP A 366 -30.09 -7.37 -15.80
N SER A 367 -29.92 -6.15 -16.33
CA SER A 367 -29.97 -5.88 -17.77
C SER A 367 -28.67 -5.33 -18.36
N MET A 368 -27.84 -4.67 -17.55
CA MET A 368 -26.67 -3.91 -18.04
C MET A 368 -25.39 -4.13 -17.21
N ASN A 369 -25.40 -5.03 -16.22
CA ASN A 369 -24.19 -5.28 -15.45
C ASN A 369 -23.18 -6.12 -16.25
N TRP A 370 -22.00 -5.56 -16.44
CA TRP A 370 -20.87 -6.20 -17.12
C TRP A 370 -19.92 -6.89 -16.15
N ASN A 371 -20.11 -6.67 -14.84
CA ASN A 371 -19.40 -7.34 -13.75
C ASN A 371 -20.37 -8.27 -13.00
N GLY A 372 -19.85 -9.27 -12.30
CA GLY A 372 -20.67 -10.32 -11.68
C GLY A 372 -20.21 -10.70 -10.29
N GLN A 373 -21.05 -11.48 -9.60
CA GLN A 373 -20.62 -12.14 -8.38
C GLN A 373 -19.67 -13.30 -8.75
N HIS A 374 -18.53 -13.37 -8.09
CA HIS A 374 -17.51 -14.37 -8.38
C HIS A 374 -16.93 -14.92 -7.08
N ARG A 375 -16.49 -16.18 -7.14
CA ARG A 375 -15.71 -16.82 -6.08
C ARG A 375 -14.48 -17.45 -6.69
N ARG A 376 -13.37 -17.38 -5.98
CA ARG A 376 -12.11 -17.96 -6.41
C ARG A 376 -11.39 -18.55 -5.21
N ASP A 377 -11.02 -19.81 -5.33
CA ASP A 377 -10.07 -20.46 -4.43
C ASP A 377 -8.70 -20.51 -5.10
N ILE A 378 -7.68 -20.10 -4.36
CA ILE A 378 -6.29 -20.11 -4.79
C ILE A 378 -5.51 -21.02 -3.85
N ALA A 379 -4.79 -21.97 -4.42
CA ALA A 379 -3.81 -22.77 -3.69
C ALA A 379 -2.44 -22.57 -4.34
N ALA A 380 -1.44 -22.23 -3.54
CA ALA A 380 -0.11 -21.94 -4.03
C ALA A 380 0.97 -22.71 -3.26
N GLY A 381 2.01 -23.12 -3.97
CA GLY A 381 3.25 -23.64 -3.41
C GLY A 381 4.43 -22.92 -4.02
N TYR A 382 5.40 -22.50 -3.21
CA TYR A 382 6.59 -21.83 -3.69
C TYR A 382 7.83 -22.26 -2.92
N VAL A 383 8.98 -22.15 -3.58
CA VAL A 383 10.29 -22.49 -3.03
C VAL A 383 11.30 -21.46 -3.53
N GLN A 384 12.25 -21.11 -2.66
CA GLN A 384 13.39 -20.30 -3.01
C GLN A 384 14.66 -20.90 -2.41
N ASP A 385 15.67 -21.02 -3.24
CA ASP A 385 17.01 -21.46 -2.87
C ASP A 385 17.99 -20.29 -3.06
N ILE A 386 18.71 -19.93 -2.00
CA ILE A 386 19.70 -18.86 -1.97
C ILE A 386 21.03 -19.46 -1.54
N TRP A 387 21.99 -19.46 -2.46
CA TRP A 387 23.31 -20.02 -2.25
C TRP A 387 24.41 -18.99 -2.51
N ASP A 388 25.10 -18.61 -1.45
CA ASP A 388 26.35 -17.84 -1.49
C ASP A 388 27.50 -18.80 -1.88
N ALA A 389 27.59 -19.09 -3.17
CA ALA A 389 28.58 -20.01 -3.74
C ALA A 389 30.03 -19.54 -3.49
N THR A 390 30.25 -18.23 -3.44
CA THR A 390 31.49 -17.58 -2.99
C THR A 390 31.16 -16.26 -2.28
N GLU A 391 32.16 -15.58 -1.70
CA GLU A 391 31.98 -14.24 -1.10
C GLU A 391 31.46 -13.17 -2.09
N ARG A 392 31.57 -13.42 -3.40
CA ARG A 392 31.18 -12.46 -4.45
C ARG A 392 30.08 -12.97 -5.38
N VAL A 393 29.67 -14.23 -5.23
CA VAL A 393 28.72 -14.88 -6.14
C VAL A 393 27.62 -15.49 -5.31
N ARG A 394 26.42 -14.92 -5.45
CA ARG A 394 25.17 -15.42 -4.92
C ARG A 394 24.30 -15.93 -6.07
N VAL A 395 23.74 -17.11 -5.89
CA VAL A 395 22.75 -17.70 -6.79
C VAL A 395 21.41 -17.71 -6.08
N ILE A 396 20.38 -17.18 -6.73
CA ILE A 396 19.00 -17.23 -6.24
C ILE A 396 18.15 -17.94 -7.29
N ALA A 397 17.54 -19.05 -6.91
CA ALA A 397 16.59 -19.78 -7.74
C ALA A 397 15.24 -19.83 -7.03
N GLY A 398 14.15 -19.57 -7.74
CA GLY A 398 12.81 -19.60 -7.16
C GLY A 398 11.80 -20.18 -8.14
N ALA A 399 10.82 -20.90 -7.59
CA ALA A 399 9.72 -21.46 -8.36
C ALA A 399 8.42 -21.33 -7.56
N ARG A 400 7.33 -21.09 -8.29
CA ARG A 400 5.98 -21.02 -7.74
C ARG A 400 5.01 -21.75 -8.65
N TYR A 401 4.05 -22.40 -8.03
CA TYR A 401 2.89 -22.98 -8.68
C TYR A 401 1.63 -22.42 -8.01
N ASP A 402 0.75 -21.84 -8.81
CA ASP A 402 -0.56 -21.35 -8.39
C ASP A 402 -1.65 -22.17 -9.09
N ARG A 403 -2.61 -22.66 -8.33
CA ARG A 403 -3.84 -23.29 -8.82
C ARG A 403 -5.01 -22.39 -8.47
N TYR A 404 -5.74 -21.98 -9.51
CA TYR A 404 -6.99 -21.24 -9.41
C TYR A 404 -8.17 -22.21 -9.61
N SER A 405 -9.31 -21.94 -8.96
CA SER A 405 -10.52 -22.76 -9.08
C SER A 405 -11.29 -22.58 -10.39
N ASP A 406 -11.05 -21.47 -11.09
CA ASP A 406 -11.77 -21.01 -12.28
C ASP A 406 -11.00 -21.15 -13.60
#